data_AF-A0A356U0J4-F1
#
_entry.id   AF-A0A356U0J4-F1
#
_cell.length_a   1.000
_cell.length_b   1.000
_cell.length_c   1.000
_cell.angle_alpha   90.00
_cell.angle_beta   90.00
_cell.angle_gamma   90.00
#
_symmetry.space_group_name_H-M   'P 1'
#
loop_
_entity.id
_entity.type
_entity.pdbx_description
1 polymer ?
#
loop_
_entity_poly.entity_id
_entity_poly.type
_entity_poly.pdbx_seq_one_letter_code
_entity_poly.pdbx_strand_id
1 'polypeptide(L)'
;LIADEVQCGIMRTGKFLAHQHAGMAPDIATIAKGIGGGFPLGACLATKEAASGMAFGSHGSTFGGNPLAMAVGNALLDVVLDPSFFEHVDHVATYLEDGLKKLALRHQEKIIELRGAGLMRGIKLADHVVARDVLHACAEESLLVCTAADNVLR
;
A
#
# COMPACT_ATOMS: atom_id res chain seq x y z
N LEU A 1 11.48 9.00 -14.65
CA LEU A 1 10.44 8.11 -14.09
C LEU A 1 9.99 8.63 -12.74
N ILE A 2 8.68 8.76 -12.54
CA ILE A 2 8.08 9.07 -11.24
C ILE A 2 7.32 7.83 -10.76
N ALA A 3 7.67 7.29 -9.60
CA ALA A 3 6.97 6.18 -8.96
C ALA A 3 6.06 6.69 -7.84
N ASP A 4 4.76 6.47 -7.95
CA ASP A 4 3.83 6.77 -6.87
C ASP A 4 3.73 5.59 -5.89
N GLU A 5 4.44 5.71 -4.77
CA GLU A 5 4.54 4.71 -3.71
C GLU A 5 3.61 5.02 -2.53
N VAL A 6 2.72 6.02 -2.66
CA VAL A 6 1.85 6.50 -1.57
C VAL A 6 0.97 5.39 -0.99
N GLN A 7 0.53 4.43 -1.81
CA GLN A 7 -0.31 3.32 -1.35
C GLN A 7 0.43 1.98 -1.31
N CYS A 8 1.32 1.71 -2.26
CA CYS A 8 1.97 0.41 -2.43
C CYS A 8 3.34 0.29 -1.74
N GLY A 9 3.91 1.41 -1.29
CA GLY A 9 5.12 1.45 -0.49
C GLY A 9 4.89 1.15 0.98
N ILE A 10 5.94 1.35 1.77
CA ILE A 10 5.99 1.10 3.22
C ILE A 10 5.51 -0.31 3.54
N MET A 11 6.19 -1.31 2.97
CA MET A 11 5.97 -2.74 3.21
C MET A 11 4.65 -3.33 2.71
N ARG A 12 3.75 -2.50 2.15
CA ARG A 12 2.41 -2.94 1.74
C ARG A 12 2.42 -4.06 0.70
N THR A 13 3.40 -4.06 -0.21
CA THR A 13 3.56 -5.07 -1.26
C THR A 13 4.63 -6.12 -0.94
N GLY A 14 5.13 -6.19 0.31
CA GLY A 14 6.20 -7.10 0.73
C GLY A 14 7.62 -6.58 0.44
N LYS A 15 7.75 -5.38 -0.14
CA LYS A 15 9.01 -4.61 -0.24
C LYS A 15 8.82 -3.26 0.43
N PHE A 16 9.93 -2.63 0.84
CA PHE A 16 9.85 -1.30 1.44
C PHE A 16 9.23 -0.30 0.46
N LEU A 17 9.62 -0.33 -0.81
CA LEU A 17 8.96 0.40 -1.91
C LEU A 17 8.65 -0.58 -3.05
N ALA A 18 7.48 -0.46 -3.67
CA ALA A 18 6.98 -1.43 -4.64
C ALA A 18 7.82 -1.49 -5.92
N HIS A 19 8.43 -0.37 -6.35
CA HIS A 19 9.32 -0.36 -7.52
C HIS A 19 10.50 -1.32 -7.40
N GLN A 20 10.89 -1.69 -6.16
CA GLN A 20 11.99 -2.62 -5.92
C GLN A 20 11.72 -4.01 -6.51
N HIS A 21 10.44 -4.41 -6.67
CA HIS A 21 10.08 -5.63 -7.39
C HIS A 21 10.50 -5.60 -8.86
N ALA A 22 10.55 -4.43 -9.48
CA ALA A 22 10.98 -4.25 -10.86
C ALA A 22 12.50 -4.08 -11.01
N GLY A 23 13.26 -4.04 -9.90
CA GLY A 23 14.71 -3.85 -9.93
C GLY A 23 15.18 -2.51 -10.52
N MET A 24 14.29 -1.49 -10.54
CA MET A 24 14.57 -0.19 -11.16
C MET A 24 14.56 0.94 -10.13
N ALA A 25 15.44 1.92 -10.26
CA ALA A 25 15.42 3.13 -9.42
C ALA A 25 14.66 4.26 -10.14
N PRO A 26 13.61 4.85 -9.53
CA PRO A 26 12.93 6.00 -10.11
C PRO A 26 13.74 7.29 -9.89
N ASP A 27 13.50 8.28 -10.76
CA ASP A 27 14.07 9.63 -10.57
C ASP A 27 13.37 10.37 -9.43
N ILE A 28 12.07 10.10 -9.24
CA ILE A 28 11.25 10.63 -8.16
C ILE A 28 10.37 9.51 -7.58
N ALA A 29 10.27 9.42 -6.26
CA ALA A 29 9.30 8.58 -5.58
C ALA A 29 8.45 9.40 -4.59
N THR A 30 7.12 9.28 -4.68
CA THR A 30 6.21 9.91 -3.72
C THR A 30 5.77 8.92 -2.66
N ILE A 31 5.88 9.30 -1.40
CA ILE A 31 5.53 8.46 -0.23
C ILE A 31 4.55 9.24 0.64
N ALA A 32 3.51 8.58 1.15
CA ALA A 32 2.64 9.10 2.21
C ALA A 32 1.95 7.92 2.90
N LYS A 33 0.75 8.13 3.47
CA LYS A 33 -0.07 7.11 4.14
C LYS A 33 0.72 6.28 5.17
N GLY A 34 1.23 5.12 4.77
CA GLY A 34 1.94 4.19 5.63
C GLY A 34 3.11 4.82 6.38
N ILE A 35 3.84 5.76 5.77
CA ILE A 35 5.02 6.40 6.40
C ILE A 35 4.67 7.19 7.67
N GLY A 36 3.42 7.66 7.78
CA GLY A 36 2.95 8.42 8.93
C GLY A 36 2.30 7.57 10.01
N GLY A 37 2.10 6.27 9.80
CA GLY A 37 1.52 5.39 10.82
C GLY A 37 0.14 5.84 11.33
N GLY A 38 -0.61 6.58 10.52
CA GLY A 38 -1.90 7.21 10.90
C GLY A 38 -1.81 8.72 11.11
N PHE A 39 -0.62 9.30 11.26
CA PHE A 39 -0.41 10.75 11.25
C PHE A 39 -0.17 11.29 9.83
N PRO A 40 -0.61 12.51 9.48
CA PRO A 40 -0.33 13.10 8.18
C PRO A 40 1.18 13.34 7.96
N LEU A 41 1.79 12.52 7.10
CA LEU A 41 3.17 12.65 6.65
C LEU A 41 3.27 12.20 5.19
N GLY A 42 4.01 12.97 4.39
CA GLY A 42 4.39 12.60 3.04
C GLY A 42 5.77 13.13 2.69
N ALA A 43 6.40 12.51 1.69
CA ALA A 43 7.72 12.84 1.20
C ALA A 43 7.77 12.70 -0.33
N CYS A 44 8.57 13.56 -0.95
CA CYS A 44 8.98 13.45 -2.34
C CYS A 44 10.49 13.18 -2.34
N LEU A 45 10.89 11.94 -2.63
CA LEU A 45 12.28 11.56 -2.79
C LEU A 45 12.66 11.82 -4.25
N ALA A 46 13.78 12.47 -4.50
CA ALA A 46 14.23 12.78 -5.85
C ALA A 46 15.74 12.62 -5.99
N THR A 47 16.19 12.18 -7.17
CA THR A 47 17.61 12.23 -7.53
C THR A 47 18.07 13.69 -7.60
N LYS A 48 19.37 13.92 -7.48
CA LYS A 48 19.95 15.27 -7.59
C LYS A 48 19.58 15.96 -8.91
N GLU A 49 19.57 15.21 -10.00
CA GLU A 49 19.22 15.72 -11.33
C GLU A 49 17.73 16.11 -11.40
N ALA A 50 16.84 15.24 -10.94
CA ALA A 50 15.40 15.52 -10.91
C ALA A 50 15.02 16.67 -9.96
N ALA A 51 15.77 16.83 -8.86
CA ALA A 51 15.57 17.90 -7.89
C ALA A 51 16.20 19.24 -8.30
N SER A 52 16.89 19.32 -9.45
CA SER A 52 17.64 20.52 -9.86
C SER A 52 16.79 21.80 -9.96
N GLY A 53 15.48 21.66 -10.23
CA GLY A 53 14.53 22.76 -10.25
C GLY A 53 13.99 23.19 -8.89
N MET A 54 14.21 22.40 -7.82
CA MET A 54 13.73 22.68 -6.46
C MET A 54 14.68 23.66 -5.74
N ALA A 55 14.76 24.89 -6.26
CA ALA A 55 15.53 25.97 -5.66
C ALA A 55 14.79 26.60 -4.45
N PHE A 56 15.53 27.38 -3.65
CA PHE A 56 14.95 28.13 -2.55
C PHE A 56 13.76 28.99 -3.02
N GLY A 57 12.61 28.84 -2.35
CA GLY A 57 11.37 29.56 -2.67
C GLY A 57 10.52 28.96 -3.80
N SER A 58 10.98 27.91 -4.49
CA SER A 58 10.21 27.26 -5.57
C SER A 58 9.05 26.38 -5.08
N HIS A 59 9.17 25.84 -3.86
CA HIS A 59 8.20 24.98 -3.22
C HIS A 59 8.26 25.13 -1.70
N GLY A 60 7.13 24.99 -1.02
CA GLY A 60 7.06 25.09 0.43
C GLY A 60 5.73 24.57 0.97
N SER A 61 5.71 24.25 2.26
CA SER A 61 4.53 23.81 3.00
C SER A 61 4.61 24.25 4.45
N THR A 62 3.55 24.86 4.98
CA THR A 62 3.50 25.37 6.36
C THR A 62 3.73 24.27 7.40
N PHE A 63 3.21 23.06 7.14
CA PHE A 63 3.34 21.91 8.04
C PHE A 63 4.32 20.86 7.52
N GLY A 64 4.94 21.09 6.35
CA GLY A 64 5.91 20.17 5.76
C GLY A 64 7.15 20.08 6.64
N GLY A 65 7.57 18.85 6.98
CA GLY A 65 8.77 18.62 7.79
C GLY A 65 8.64 19.08 9.25
N ASN A 66 7.42 19.29 9.76
CA ASN A 66 7.25 19.67 11.16
C ASN A 66 7.82 18.61 12.11
N PRO A 67 8.34 18.99 13.30
CA PRO A 67 9.04 18.05 14.18
C PRO A 67 8.20 16.85 14.65
N LEU A 68 6.89 17.01 14.83
CA LEU A 68 6.01 15.92 15.23
C LEU A 68 5.90 14.87 14.11
N ALA A 69 5.69 15.29 12.87
CA ALA A 69 5.64 14.39 11.73
C ALA A 69 6.98 13.65 11.54
N MET A 70 8.11 14.34 11.74
CA MET A 70 9.44 13.72 11.65
C MET A 70 9.66 12.68 12.77
N ALA A 71 9.24 12.97 14.00
CA ALA A 71 9.33 12.03 15.11
C ALA A 71 8.49 10.76 14.86
N VAL A 72 7.25 10.93 14.37
CA VAL A 72 6.37 9.82 14.00
C VAL A 72 6.97 8.98 12.87
N GLY A 73 7.47 9.65 11.82
CA GLY A 73 8.12 8.98 10.68
C GLY A 73 9.34 8.16 11.11
N ASN A 74 10.20 8.71 11.97
CA ASN A 74 11.37 8.00 12.50
C ASN A 74 10.96 6.77 13.31
N ALA A 75 10.02 6.91 14.25
CA ALA A 75 9.55 5.79 15.05
C ALA A 75 8.92 4.68 14.20
N LEU A 76 8.23 5.06 13.12
CA LEU A 76 7.70 4.09 12.16
C LEU A 76 8.81 3.38 11.38
N LEU A 77 9.81 4.13 10.90
CA LEU A 77 10.96 3.57 10.18
C LEU A 77 11.77 2.60 11.06
N ASP A 78 11.95 2.90 12.34
CA ASP A 78 12.60 2.00 13.30
C ASP A 78 11.90 0.62 13.36
N VAL A 79 10.57 0.61 13.24
CA VAL A 79 9.78 -0.64 13.22
C VAL A 79 9.81 -1.31 11.86
N VAL A 80 9.49 -0.59 10.78
CA VAL A 80 9.29 -1.23 9.46
C VAL A 80 10.58 -1.62 8.77
N LEU A 81 11.73 -1.06 9.19
CA LEU A 81 13.05 -1.43 8.70
C LEU A 81 13.72 -2.55 9.52
N ASP A 82 13.11 -2.97 10.64
CA ASP A 82 13.60 -4.12 11.41
C ASP A 82 13.39 -5.42 10.60
N PRO A 83 14.42 -6.26 10.40
CA PRO A 83 14.30 -7.51 9.64
C PRO A 83 13.17 -8.43 10.11
N SER A 84 12.88 -8.48 11.41
CA SER A 84 11.80 -9.30 11.95
C SER A 84 10.41 -8.82 11.50
N PHE A 85 10.27 -7.52 11.21
CA PHE A 85 9.04 -6.98 10.64
C PHE A 85 8.82 -7.49 9.20
N PHE A 86 9.89 -7.59 8.40
CA PHE A 86 9.81 -8.15 7.05
C PHE A 86 9.35 -9.61 7.08
N GLU A 87 9.97 -10.43 7.94
CA GLU A 87 9.60 -11.84 8.12
C GLU A 87 8.14 -11.99 8.54
N HIS A 88 7.68 -11.14 9.46
CA HIS A 88 6.29 -11.13 9.89
C HIS A 88 5.33 -10.77 8.74
N VAL A 89 5.61 -9.71 7.99
CA VAL A 89 4.78 -9.31 6.84
C VAL A 89 4.71 -10.40 5.79
N ASP A 90 5.83 -11.05 5.49
CA ASP A 90 5.88 -12.15 4.52
C ASP A 90 5.05 -13.36 4.96
N HIS A 91 5.15 -13.73 6.24
CA HIS A 91 4.34 -14.79 6.83
C HIS A 91 2.84 -14.50 6.73
N VAL A 92 2.41 -13.30 7.13
CA VAL A 92 0.99 -12.90 7.08
C VAL A 92 0.49 -12.78 5.64
N ALA A 93 1.32 -12.26 4.73
CA ALA A 93 0.97 -12.16 3.31
C ALA A 93 0.76 -13.54 2.68
N THR A 94 1.63 -14.50 2.99
CA THR A 94 1.50 -15.88 2.52
C THR A 94 0.22 -16.54 3.06
N TYR A 95 -0.05 -16.38 4.35
CA TYR A 95 -1.29 -16.89 4.95
C TYR A 95 -2.54 -16.32 4.29
N LEU A 96 -2.58 -15.00 4.06
CA LEU A 96 -3.68 -14.34 3.38
C LEU A 96 -3.84 -14.83 1.94
N GLU A 97 -2.74 -14.94 1.20
CA GLU A 97 -2.72 -15.43 -0.18
C GLU A 97 -3.32 -16.83 -0.30
N ASP A 98 -2.87 -17.77 0.55
CA ASP A 98 -3.36 -19.14 0.53
C ASP A 98 -4.84 -19.22 0.92
N GLY A 99 -5.26 -18.43 1.91
CA GLY A 99 -6.67 -18.32 2.30
C GLY A 99 -7.55 -17.82 1.15
N LEU A 100 -7.11 -16.76 0.46
CA LEU A 100 -7.81 -16.19 -0.69
C LEU A 100 -7.88 -17.18 -1.86
N LYS A 101 -6.79 -17.91 -2.15
CA LYS A 101 -6.80 -18.95 -3.21
C LYS A 101 -7.80 -20.06 -2.90
N LYS A 102 -7.84 -20.53 -1.65
CA LYS A 102 -8.84 -21.54 -1.20
C LYS A 102 -10.26 -20.98 -1.27
N LEU A 103 -10.47 -19.70 -0.97
CA LEU A 103 -11.78 -19.05 -1.09
C LEU A 103 -12.21 -18.96 -2.57
N ALA A 104 -11.33 -18.51 -3.46
CA ALA A 104 -11.57 -18.44 -4.89
C ALA A 104 -11.90 -19.82 -5.48
N LEU A 105 -11.18 -20.87 -5.08
CA LEU A 105 -11.45 -22.24 -5.53
C LEU A 105 -12.83 -22.75 -5.10
N ARG A 106 -13.33 -22.33 -3.94
CA ARG A 106 -14.67 -22.71 -3.43
C ARG A 106 -15.81 -21.91 -4.07
N HIS A 107 -15.51 -20.72 -4.60
CA HIS A 107 -16.50 -19.78 -5.15
C HIS A 107 -16.09 -19.30 -6.54
N GLN A 108 -15.73 -20.22 -7.43
CA GLN A 108 -15.24 -19.93 -8.79
C GLN A 108 -16.28 -19.21 -9.64
N GLU A 109 -17.56 -19.36 -9.31
CA GLU A 109 -18.66 -18.65 -9.96
C GLU A 109 -18.76 -17.19 -9.54
N LYS A 110 -18.24 -16.83 -8.35
CA LYS A 110 -18.32 -15.47 -7.78
C LYS A 110 -17.01 -14.70 -7.86
N ILE A 111 -15.87 -15.39 -7.81
CA ILE A 111 -14.53 -14.80 -7.80
C ILE A 111 -13.84 -15.12 -9.13
N ILE A 112 -13.56 -14.06 -9.89
CA ILE A 112 -12.97 -14.17 -11.24
C ILE A 112 -11.45 -14.13 -11.18
N GLU A 113 -10.89 -13.30 -10.31
CA GLU A 113 -9.44 -13.08 -10.24
C GLU A 113 -9.03 -12.64 -8.84
N LEU A 114 -7.86 -13.11 -8.41
CA LEU A 114 -7.11 -12.55 -7.29
C LEU A 114 -5.94 -11.77 -7.85
N ARG A 115 -5.80 -10.49 -7.47
CA ARG A 115 -4.74 -9.61 -7.96
C ARG A 115 -4.04 -8.85 -6.83
N GLY A 116 -2.83 -8.38 -7.12
CA GLY A 116 -1.99 -7.61 -6.20
C GLY A 116 -0.85 -8.42 -5.58
N ALA A 117 -0.13 -7.82 -4.63
CA ALA A 117 1.10 -8.36 -4.04
C ALA A 117 1.18 -8.05 -2.54
N GLY A 118 1.86 -8.91 -1.78
CA GLY A 118 1.99 -8.78 -0.33
C GLY A 118 0.62 -8.66 0.36
N LEU A 119 0.45 -7.62 1.16
CA LEU A 119 -0.82 -7.29 1.85
C LEU A 119 -1.68 -6.27 1.08
N MET A 120 -1.38 -6.04 -0.20
CA MET A 120 -2.20 -5.27 -1.12
C MET A 120 -2.91 -6.23 -2.05
N ARG A 121 -4.08 -6.71 -1.63
CA ARG A 121 -4.86 -7.73 -2.35
C ARG A 121 -6.16 -7.15 -2.88
N GLY A 122 -6.59 -7.67 -4.01
CA GLY A 122 -7.88 -7.38 -4.62
C GLY A 122 -8.55 -8.67 -5.05
N ILE A 123 -9.85 -8.78 -4.78
CA ILE A 123 -10.71 -9.89 -5.22
C ILE A 123 -11.66 -9.35 -6.28
N LYS A 124 -11.44 -9.69 -7.55
CA LYS A 124 -12.36 -9.34 -8.63
C LYS A 124 -13.56 -10.28 -8.60
N LEU A 125 -14.74 -9.70 -8.52
CA LEU A 125 -16.00 -10.42 -8.46
C LEU A 125 -16.65 -10.51 -9.85
N ALA A 126 -17.41 -11.57 -10.06
CA ALA A 126 -18.20 -11.78 -11.26
C ALA A 126 -19.25 -10.68 -11.41
N ASP A 127 -19.66 -10.35 -12.63
CA ASP A 127 -20.56 -9.21 -12.89
C ASP A 127 -21.93 -9.34 -12.22
N HIS A 128 -22.38 -10.58 -11.97
CA HIS A 128 -23.64 -10.84 -11.26
C HIS A 128 -23.49 -10.77 -9.72
N VAL A 129 -22.29 -10.54 -9.20
CA VAL A 129 -21.99 -10.36 -7.78
C VAL A 129 -21.52 -8.93 -7.55
N VAL A 130 -22.33 -8.13 -6.88
CA VAL A 130 -22.02 -6.71 -6.64
C VAL A 130 -21.08 -6.57 -5.44
N ALA A 131 -19.90 -5.98 -5.63
CA ALA A 131 -18.90 -5.83 -4.58
C ALA A 131 -19.41 -5.08 -3.33
N ARG A 132 -20.37 -4.17 -3.49
CA ARG A 132 -20.99 -3.45 -2.36
C ARG A 132 -21.84 -4.37 -1.49
N ASP A 133 -22.52 -5.35 -2.08
CA ASP A 133 -23.34 -6.30 -1.31
C ASP A 133 -22.43 -7.24 -0.51
N VAL A 134 -21.32 -7.67 -1.11
CA VAL A 134 -20.29 -8.44 -0.39
C VAL A 134 -19.67 -7.62 0.74
N LEU A 135 -19.38 -6.34 0.52
CA LEU A 135 -18.90 -5.44 1.57
C LEU A 135 -19.88 -5.35 2.75
N HIS A 136 -21.18 -5.23 2.49
CA HIS A 136 -22.18 -5.21 3.55
C HIS A 136 -22.26 -6.54 4.31
N ALA A 137 -22.24 -7.67 3.59
CA ALA A 137 -22.20 -8.99 4.21
C ALA A 137 -20.94 -9.20 5.08
N CYS A 138 -19.78 -8.70 4.63
CA CYS A 138 -18.57 -8.71 5.45
C CYS A 138 -18.74 -7.87 6.73
N ALA A 139 -19.36 -6.70 6.63
CA ALA A 139 -19.60 -5.84 7.79
C ALA A 139 -20.56 -6.47 8.81
N GLU A 140 -21.59 -7.20 8.36
CA GLU A 140 -22.48 -8.00 9.22
C GLU A 140 -21.71 -9.07 10.01
N GLU A 141 -20.66 -9.63 9.41
CA GLU A 141 -19.72 -10.58 10.03
C GLU A 141 -18.53 -9.90 10.73
N SER A 142 -18.63 -8.60 11.05
CA SER A 142 -17.59 -7.81 11.73
C SER A 142 -16.25 -7.72 10.99
N LEU A 143 -16.25 -7.87 9.66
CA LEU A 143 -15.10 -7.69 8.78
C LEU A 143 -15.24 -6.40 7.96
N LEU A 144 -14.37 -5.43 8.22
CA LEU A 144 -14.33 -4.19 7.44
C LEU A 144 -13.45 -4.37 6.20
N VAL A 145 -14.05 -4.14 5.04
CA VAL A 145 -13.42 -4.17 3.73
C VAL A 145 -13.78 -2.90 2.94
N CYS A 146 -13.06 -2.65 1.87
CA CYS A 146 -13.33 -1.56 0.94
C CYS A 146 -13.63 -2.10 -0.45
N THR A 147 -14.31 -1.32 -1.27
CA THR A 147 -14.36 -1.59 -2.71
C THR A 147 -13.29 -0.78 -3.45
N ALA A 148 -13.01 -1.19 -4.68
CA ALA A 148 -12.29 -0.44 -5.69
C ALA A 148 -13.12 -0.39 -6.98
N ALA A 149 -12.66 0.38 -7.96
CA ALA A 149 -13.20 0.33 -9.30
C ALA A 149 -13.14 -1.10 -9.85
N ASP A 150 -13.91 -1.36 -10.92
CA ASP A 150 -13.88 -2.64 -11.62
C ASP A 150 -14.41 -3.82 -10.75
N ASN A 151 -15.42 -3.57 -9.91
CA ASN A 151 -16.10 -4.61 -9.09
C ASN A 151 -15.13 -5.46 -8.24
N VAL A 152 -14.22 -4.78 -7.53
CA VAL A 152 -13.17 -5.43 -6.74
C VAL A 152 -13.31 -5.11 -5.25
N LEU A 153 -13.17 -6.14 -4.42
CA LEU A 153 -13.09 -6.04 -2.97
C LEU A 153 -11.61 -5.92 -2.52
N ARG A 154 -11.34 -5.13 -1.48
CA ARG A 154 -10.02 -4.90 -0.88
C ARG A 154 -10.08 -5.03 0.63
#